data_AF-A0A2G9N536-F1
#
_entry.id   AF-A0A2G9N536-F1
#
_cell.length_a   1.000
_cell.length_b   1.000
_cell.length_c   1.000
_cell.angle_alpha   90.00
_cell.angle_beta   90.00
_cell.angle_gamma   90.00
#
_symmetry.space_group_name_H-M   'P 1'
#
loop_
_entity.id
_entity.type
_entity.pdbx_description
1 polymer ?
#
loop_
_entity_poly.entity_id
_entity_poly.type
_entity_poly.pdbx_seq_one_letter_code
_entity_poly.pdbx_strand_id
1 'polypeptide(L)'
;MQKTMEKKGILFLLALAILVSLSLQVFAQVDVVSKSNALDFSGGRISPSASSVFGDVTAEKENTMMIDKEGLHVTEVTFVSKSNASDVTIDVEELASEQPDIAEINSPVFAYLKITKSWQLADADIKGIKIRFKVLKEWLDENDVDKEGIYLAVYNGNMWEKAVSTSFEGAASITGNAVAIDKSSYNTLEWLKFPLRWIGGMIKGYVVYSPSDYEYYTAKLDRFGYMAIVGKQAVIQGEPVVQEVVAEKQIDEQEPAVEKPSALRTQWLSYAAIFVFLAAVVAGSIYKRMKHRR
;
A
#
# COMPACT_ATOMS: atom_id res chain seq x y z
N MET A 1 57.74 9.17 -14.12
CA MET A 1 56.65 8.47 -13.39
C MET A 1 55.40 9.32 -13.17
N GLN A 2 55.48 10.66 -13.11
CA GLN A 2 54.30 11.53 -12.86
C GLN A 2 53.30 11.60 -14.05
N LYS A 3 53.79 11.55 -15.28
CA LYS A 3 52.99 11.60 -16.52
C LYS A 3 52.03 10.41 -16.73
N THR A 4 52.28 9.28 -16.07
CA THR A 4 51.43 8.08 -16.18
C THR A 4 50.26 8.09 -15.19
N MET A 5 50.29 8.91 -14.14
CA MET A 5 49.17 9.01 -13.18
C MET A 5 48.06 9.96 -13.68
N GLU A 6 48.38 11.02 -14.42
CA GLU A 6 47.35 11.90 -15.01
C GLU A 6 46.47 11.19 -16.04
N LYS A 7 47.05 10.31 -16.87
CA LYS A 7 46.27 9.56 -17.87
C LYS A 7 45.25 8.61 -17.24
N LYS A 8 45.56 8.01 -16.09
CA LYS A 8 44.63 7.09 -15.40
C LYS A 8 43.47 7.84 -14.74
N GLY A 9 43.71 9.04 -14.18
CA GLY A 9 42.65 9.87 -13.60
C GLY A 9 41.64 10.36 -14.64
N ILE A 10 42.11 10.77 -15.82
CA ILE A 10 41.24 11.22 -16.91
C ILE A 10 40.38 10.06 -17.44
N LEU A 11 40.96 8.86 -17.60
CA LEU A 11 40.19 7.67 -18.02
C LEU A 11 39.11 7.30 -17.01
N PHE A 12 39.38 7.44 -15.71
CA PHE A 12 38.39 7.15 -14.66
C PHE A 12 37.21 8.13 -14.68
N LEU A 13 37.47 9.43 -14.86
CA LEU A 13 36.42 10.45 -14.97
C LEU A 13 35.56 10.27 -16.23
N LEU A 14 36.18 9.87 -17.35
CA LEU A 14 35.46 9.55 -18.58
C LEU A 14 34.57 8.31 -18.43
N ALA A 15 35.08 7.26 -17.77
CA ALA A 15 34.28 6.07 -17.47
C ALA A 15 33.10 6.39 -16.55
N LEU A 16 33.30 7.25 -15.54
CA LEU A 16 32.23 7.69 -14.65
C LEU A 16 31.16 8.52 -15.39
N ALA A 17 31.58 9.44 -16.27
CA ALA A 17 30.66 10.24 -17.07
C ALA A 17 29.84 9.39 -18.05
N ILE A 18 30.45 8.36 -18.65
CA ILE A 18 29.75 7.40 -19.52
C ILE A 18 28.74 6.58 -18.70
N LEU A 19 29.11 6.12 -17.50
CA LEU A 19 28.20 5.38 -16.62
C LEU A 19 26.99 6.23 -16.17
N VAL A 20 27.21 7.50 -15.87
CA VAL A 20 26.14 8.46 -15.52
C VAL A 20 25.26 8.78 -16.73
N SER A 21 25.84 8.86 -17.94
CA SER A 21 25.07 9.10 -19.17
C SER A 21 24.21 7.90 -19.57
N LEU A 22 24.73 6.67 -19.41
CA LEU A 22 24.01 5.44 -19.70
C LEU A 22 22.89 5.19 -18.69
N SER A 23 23.09 5.52 -17.41
CA SER A 23 22.01 5.44 -16.43
C SER A 23 20.89 6.43 -16.75
N LEU A 24 21.20 7.63 -17.26
CA LEU A 24 20.18 8.60 -17.68
C LEU A 24 19.34 8.14 -18.88
N GLN A 25 19.91 7.39 -19.83
CA GLN A 25 19.18 6.95 -21.04
C GLN A 25 18.23 5.78 -20.77
N VAL A 26 18.52 4.92 -19.80
CA VAL A 26 17.62 3.82 -19.40
C VAL A 26 16.31 4.34 -18.78
N PHE A 27 16.32 5.53 -18.19
CA PHE A 27 15.09 6.17 -17.68
C PHE A 27 14.21 6.80 -18.77
N ALA A 28 14.67 6.94 -20.01
CA ALA A 28 13.97 7.67 -21.06
C ALA A 28 13.16 6.80 -22.06
N GLN A 29 13.07 5.48 -21.83
CA GLN A 29 12.36 4.56 -22.74
C GLN A 29 11.24 3.75 -22.07
N VAL A 30 10.89 4.05 -20.82
CA VAL A 30 9.67 3.55 -20.17
C VAL A 30 8.56 4.56 -20.43
N ASP A 31 8.05 4.59 -21.66
CA ASP A 31 6.87 5.37 -22.03
C ASP A 31 6.10 4.58 -23.10
N VAL A 32 5.21 3.68 -22.66
CA VAL A 32 3.82 3.48 -23.14
C VAL A 32 3.19 2.44 -22.19
N VAL A 33 2.48 2.93 -21.16
CA VAL A 33 1.20 2.43 -20.62
C VAL A 33 0.94 3.24 -19.34
N SER A 34 -0.17 3.98 -19.36
CA SER A 34 -0.76 4.74 -18.24
C SER A 34 0.02 5.96 -17.72
N LYS A 35 -0.01 7.06 -18.48
CA LYS A 35 0.10 8.41 -17.90
C LYS A 35 -1.06 8.62 -16.93
N SER A 36 -0.86 8.31 -15.66
CA SER A 36 -1.77 8.74 -14.61
C SER A 36 -1.48 10.20 -14.29
N ASN A 37 -2.53 11.02 -14.40
CA ASN A 37 -2.52 12.41 -13.97
C ASN A 37 -2.18 12.46 -12.48
N ALA A 38 -0.98 12.96 -12.16
CA ALA A 38 -0.59 13.27 -10.80
C ALA A 38 -0.39 14.77 -10.67
N LEU A 39 -0.90 15.29 -9.56
CA LEU A 39 -0.57 16.56 -8.89
C LEU A 39 -1.50 17.74 -9.15
N ASP A 40 -2.77 17.58 -8.73
CA ASP A 40 -3.55 18.71 -8.22
C ASP A 40 -3.50 18.67 -6.67
N PHE A 41 -2.63 19.50 -6.09
CA PHE A 41 -2.41 19.58 -4.63
C PHE A 41 -3.39 20.58 -4.01
N SER A 42 -4.63 20.13 -3.80
CA SER A 42 -5.58 20.80 -2.93
C SER A 42 -5.97 19.86 -1.79
N GLY A 43 -5.11 19.74 -0.78
CA GLY A 43 -5.38 19.38 0.64
C GLY A 43 -6.27 18.18 1.03
N GLY A 44 -6.99 17.55 0.11
CA GLY A 44 -7.88 16.43 0.30
C GLY A 44 -7.10 15.14 0.07
N ARG A 45 -7.40 14.13 0.89
CA ARG A 45 -6.90 12.77 0.68
C ARG A 45 -7.40 12.30 -0.68
N ILE A 46 -6.50 12.15 -1.65
CA ILE A 46 -6.84 11.62 -2.97
C ILE A 46 -6.96 10.11 -2.82
N SER A 47 -8.17 9.60 -3.00
CA SER A 47 -8.42 8.16 -3.09
C SER A 47 -7.71 7.58 -4.31
N PRO A 48 -6.95 6.47 -4.18
CA PRO A 48 -6.33 5.84 -5.33
C PRO A 48 -7.41 5.30 -6.26
N SER A 49 -7.22 5.48 -7.57
CA SER A 49 -8.17 5.06 -8.60
C SER A 49 -7.50 4.69 -9.92
N ALA A 50 -8.08 3.77 -10.67
CA ALA A 50 -7.65 3.35 -12.00
C ALA A 50 -8.84 3.29 -12.96
N SER A 51 -8.60 3.58 -14.24
CA SER A 51 -9.64 3.56 -15.29
C SER A 51 -9.10 2.88 -16.55
N SER A 52 -9.96 2.15 -17.24
CA SER A 52 -9.64 1.51 -18.53
C SER A 52 -10.80 1.66 -19.50
N VAL A 53 -10.46 1.95 -20.76
CA VAL A 53 -11.43 2.05 -21.87
C VAL A 53 -11.25 0.83 -22.78
N PHE A 54 -12.34 0.12 -23.01
CA PHE A 54 -12.44 -1.01 -23.93
C PHE A 54 -13.11 -0.53 -25.22
N GLY A 55 -12.33 -0.45 -26.30
CA GLY A 55 -12.84 -0.01 -27.61
C GLY A 55 -13.97 -0.92 -28.09
N ASP A 56 -13.76 -2.23 -28.04
CA ASP A 56 -14.76 -3.24 -28.40
C ASP A 56 -14.91 -4.27 -27.28
N VAL A 57 -16.13 -4.41 -26.77
CA VAL A 57 -16.54 -5.51 -25.90
C VAL A 57 -17.37 -6.47 -26.73
N THR A 58 -16.83 -7.66 -26.99
CA THR A 58 -17.55 -8.72 -27.70
C THR A 58 -18.34 -9.57 -26.72
N ALA A 59 -19.60 -9.88 -27.06
CA ALA A 59 -20.44 -10.80 -26.32
C ALA A 59 -19.74 -12.14 -26.09
N GLU A 60 -19.93 -12.70 -24.90
CA GLU A 60 -19.44 -14.01 -24.46
C GLU A 60 -17.91 -14.14 -24.40
N LYS A 61 -17.16 -13.03 -24.55
CA LYS A 61 -15.71 -12.99 -24.36
C LYS A 61 -15.33 -12.31 -23.04
N GLU A 62 -14.22 -12.78 -22.46
CA GLU A 62 -13.61 -12.13 -21.29
C GLU A 62 -12.88 -10.87 -21.71
N ASN A 63 -13.09 -9.80 -20.95
CA ASN A 63 -12.40 -8.52 -21.08
C ASN A 63 -11.70 -8.26 -19.75
N THR A 64 -10.40 -7.96 -19.79
CA THR A 64 -9.56 -7.88 -18.59
C THR A 64 -8.86 -6.52 -18.49
N MET A 65 -8.99 -5.91 -17.32
CA MET A 65 -8.26 -4.71 -16.89
C MET A 65 -7.22 -5.13 -15.86
N MET A 66 -5.94 -5.01 -16.21
CA MET A 66 -4.82 -5.17 -15.27
C MET A 66 -4.57 -3.85 -14.56
N ILE A 67 -4.40 -3.89 -13.23
CA ILE A 67 -4.20 -2.70 -12.42
C ILE A 67 -2.90 -2.85 -11.62
N ASP A 68 -1.92 -2.05 -12.00
CA ASP A 68 -0.65 -1.89 -11.29
C ASP A 68 -0.52 -0.44 -10.82
N LYS A 69 -1.32 -0.09 -9.81
CA LYS A 69 -1.32 1.25 -9.21
C LYS A 69 -1.06 1.17 -7.72
N GLU A 70 -0.07 1.92 -7.26
CA GLU A 70 0.26 2.03 -5.85
C GLU A 70 -0.93 2.57 -5.04
N GLY A 71 -1.15 1.97 -3.86
CA GLY A 71 -2.27 2.31 -2.98
C GLY A 71 -3.60 1.68 -3.36
N LEU A 72 -3.73 1.03 -4.53
CA LEU A 72 -4.94 0.28 -4.89
C LEU A 72 -4.77 -1.21 -4.57
N HIS A 73 -5.73 -1.79 -3.86
CA HIS A 73 -5.70 -3.21 -3.51
C HIS A 73 -6.31 -4.13 -4.57
N VAL A 74 -7.06 -3.60 -5.53
CA VAL A 74 -7.52 -4.34 -6.71
C VAL A 74 -6.40 -4.45 -7.74
N THR A 75 -6.11 -5.66 -8.21
CA THR A 75 -5.05 -5.93 -9.19
C THR A 75 -5.57 -6.33 -10.56
N GLU A 76 -6.79 -6.89 -10.62
CA GLU A 76 -7.41 -7.29 -11.88
C GLU A 76 -8.92 -7.19 -11.80
N VAL A 77 -9.55 -6.70 -12.87
CA VAL A 77 -10.99 -6.80 -13.09
C VAL A 77 -11.22 -7.46 -14.43
N THR A 78 -11.87 -8.63 -14.41
CA THR A 78 -12.25 -9.38 -15.60
C THR A 78 -13.78 -9.47 -15.67
N PHE A 79 -14.39 -9.21 -16.82
CA PHE A 79 -15.84 -9.33 -16.99
C PHE A 79 -16.23 -9.97 -18.32
N VAL A 80 -17.42 -10.56 -18.35
CA VAL A 80 -18.05 -11.13 -19.54
C VAL A 80 -19.39 -10.45 -19.77
N SER A 81 -19.60 -9.96 -20.99
CA SER A 81 -20.86 -9.37 -21.43
C SER A 81 -21.70 -10.38 -22.22
N LYS A 82 -23.03 -10.26 -22.15
CA LYS A 82 -24.01 -10.99 -22.97
C LYS A 82 -24.25 -10.31 -24.32
N SER A 83 -23.94 -9.01 -24.43
CA SER A 83 -24.14 -8.19 -25.61
C SER A 83 -22.82 -7.55 -26.07
N ASN A 84 -22.78 -7.17 -27.35
CA ASN A 84 -21.67 -6.35 -27.87
C ASN A 84 -21.86 -4.91 -27.40
N ALA A 85 -20.76 -4.25 -27.02
CA ALA A 85 -20.74 -2.83 -26.69
C ALA A 85 -19.41 -2.21 -27.15
N SER A 86 -19.41 -0.89 -27.36
CA SER A 86 -18.19 -0.14 -27.70
C SER A 86 -17.94 0.96 -26.68
N ASP A 87 -16.68 1.39 -26.59
CA ASP A 87 -16.24 2.49 -25.73
C ASP A 87 -16.66 2.31 -24.25
N VAL A 88 -16.62 1.06 -23.79
CA VAL A 88 -16.96 0.72 -22.40
C VAL A 88 -15.83 1.19 -21.51
N THR A 89 -16.15 2.01 -20.51
CA THR A 89 -15.18 2.44 -19.50
C THR A 89 -15.46 1.71 -18.20
N ILE A 90 -14.41 1.19 -17.56
CA ILE A 90 -14.45 0.63 -16.21
C ILE A 90 -13.55 1.47 -15.33
N ASP A 91 -14.09 1.96 -14.22
CA ASP A 91 -13.37 2.73 -13.20
C ASP A 91 -13.35 1.95 -11.89
N VAL A 92 -12.19 1.92 -11.24
CA VAL A 92 -11.97 1.31 -9.93
C VAL A 92 -11.42 2.39 -9.02
N GLU A 93 -12.04 2.58 -7.87
CA GLU A 93 -11.65 3.55 -6.84
C GLU A 93 -11.64 2.88 -5.47
N GLU A 94 -10.62 3.15 -4.68
CA GLU A 94 -10.57 2.75 -3.27
C GLU A 94 -10.90 3.94 -2.37
N LEU A 95 -11.90 3.79 -1.52
CA LEU A 95 -12.45 4.89 -0.72
C LEU A 95 -11.62 5.08 0.55
N ALA A 96 -11.27 6.33 0.87
CA ALA A 96 -10.25 6.67 1.87
C ALA A 96 -10.56 6.29 3.33
N SER A 97 -11.82 5.97 3.67
CA SER A 97 -12.29 5.33 4.93
C SER A 97 -13.77 5.62 5.19
N GLU A 98 -14.37 6.58 4.48
CA GLU A 98 -15.78 6.92 4.66
C GLU A 98 -16.62 5.83 3.98
N GLN A 99 -17.19 4.97 4.82
CA GLN A 99 -18.40 4.22 4.47
C GLN A 99 -19.38 5.22 3.84
N PRO A 100 -20.07 4.87 2.75
CA PRO A 100 -21.27 5.63 2.45
C PRO A 100 -22.20 5.48 3.68
N ASP A 101 -23.00 6.49 3.99
CA ASP A 101 -23.82 6.62 5.23
C ASP A 101 -24.84 5.47 5.38
N ILE A 102 -24.34 4.28 5.73
CA ILE A 102 -24.96 2.97 5.51
C ILE A 102 -24.73 2.10 6.76
N ALA A 103 -25.65 1.15 6.98
CA ALA A 103 -25.51 0.04 7.91
C ALA A 103 -24.07 -0.49 8.06
N GLU A 104 -23.63 -0.59 9.30
CA GLU A 104 -22.28 -1.02 9.67
C GLU A 104 -22.04 -2.51 9.36
N ILE A 105 -20.82 -2.84 8.91
CA ILE A 105 -20.37 -4.23 8.77
C ILE A 105 -19.78 -4.65 10.12
N ASN A 106 -20.36 -5.65 10.78
CA ASN A 106 -19.91 -6.16 12.09
C ASN A 106 -18.61 -6.99 12.02
N SER A 107 -17.75 -6.74 11.06
CA SER A 107 -16.52 -7.50 10.80
C SER A 107 -15.44 -6.55 10.30
N PRO A 108 -14.16 -6.81 10.59
CA PRO A 108 -13.07 -5.94 10.20
C PRO A 108 -13.05 -5.78 8.67
N VAL A 109 -13.04 -4.52 8.23
CA VAL A 109 -12.99 -4.14 6.82
C VAL A 109 -11.58 -3.69 6.48
N PHE A 110 -11.00 -4.32 5.46
CA PHE A 110 -9.67 -3.98 4.98
C PHE A 110 -9.69 -2.73 4.09
N ALA A 111 -10.59 -2.73 3.10
CA ALA A 111 -10.75 -1.62 2.17
C ALA A 111 -12.18 -1.56 1.62
N TYR A 112 -12.63 -0.34 1.31
CA TYR A 112 -13.85 -0.09 0.57
C TYR A 112 -13.52 0.24 -0.87
N LEU A 113 -14.27 -0.36 -1.79
CA LEU A 113 -14.06 -0.25 -3.23
C LEU A 113 -15.31 0.29 -3.89
N LYS A 114 -15.14 1.08 -4.93
CA LYS A 114 -16.19 1.49 -5.84
C LYS A 114 -15.73 1.13 -7.25
N ILE A 115 -16.49 0.25 -7.89
CA ILE A 115 -16.25 -0.12 -9.29
C ILE A 115 -17.44 0.31 -10.10
N THR A 116 -17.22 1.24 -11.02
CA THR A 116 -18.25 1.77 -11.91
C THR A 116 -17.95 1.40 -13.35
N LYS A 117 -19.02 1.42 -14.15
CA LYS A 117 -18.98 1.19 -15.59
C LYS A 117 -19.67 2.35 -16.29
N SER A 118 -19.31 2.56 -17.54
CA SER A 118 -20.03 3.49 -18.41
C SER A 118 -21.41 2.96 -18.79
N TRP A 119 -22.29 3.85 -19.25
CA TRP A 119 -23.70 3.57 -19.54
C TRP A 119 -23.92 2.62 -20.73
N GLN A 120 -22.91 2.43 -21.58
CA GLN A 120 -22.95 1.54 -22.74
C GLN A 120 -23.03 0.05 -22.36
N LEU A 121 -22.73 -0.29 -21.10
CA LEU A 121 -22.81 -1.65 -20.61
C LEU A 121 -23.88 -1.73 -19.50
N ALA A 122 -25.08 -2.22 -19.83
CA ALA A 122 -26.16 -2.34 -18.85
C ALA A 122 -25.89 -3.49 -17.85
N ASP A 123 -26.40 -3.39 -16.62
CA ASP A 123 -26.26 -4.47 -15.63
C ASP A 123 -26.89 -5.79 -16.10
N ALA A 124 -28.00 -5.73 -16.84
CA ALA A 124 -28.65 -6.90 -17.40
C ALA A 124 -27.76 -7.66 -18.42
N ASP A 125 -26.84 -6.95 -19.06
CA ASP A 125 -25.90 -7.49 -20.04
C ASP A 125 -24.65 -8.10 -19.39
N ILE A 126 -24.43 -7.90 -18.09
CA ILE A 126 -23.33 -8.57 -17.40
C ILE A 126 -23.67 -10.05 -17.23
N LYS A 127 -22.78 -10.91 -17.73
CA LYS A 127 -22.84 -12.36 -17.50
C LYS A 127 -22.09 -12.77 -16.22
N GLY A 128 -21.00 -12.09 -15.92
CA GLY A 128 -20.24 -12.30 -14.70
C GLY A 128 -19.00 -11.43 -14.65
N ILE A 129 -18.51 -11.21 -13.44
CA ILE A 129 -17.34 -10.41 -13.12
C ILE A 129 -16.43 -11.26 -12.21
N LYS A 130 -15.12 -11.16 -12.43
CA LYS A 130 -14.07 -11.68 -11.55
C LYS A 130 -13.21 -10.51 -11.11
N ILE A 131 -13.02 -10.37 -9.81
CA ILE A 131 -12.14 -9.35 -9.24
C ILE A 131 -11.02 -10.07 -8.52
N ARG A 132 -9.78 -9.71 -8.87
CA ARG A 132 -8.59 -10.12 -8.16
C ARG A 132 -8.08 -8.96 -7.31
N PHE A 133 -7.83 -9.22 -6.04
CA PHE A 133 -7.34 -8.23 -5.11
C PHE A 133 -6.33 -8.84 -4.14
N LYS A 134 -5.62 -7.98 -3.43
CA LYS A 134 -4.57 -8.34 -2.49
C LYS A 134 -4.86 -7.78 -1.10
N VAL A 135 -4.55 -8.53 -0.06
CA VAL A 135 -4.71 -8.15 1.35
C VAL A 135 -3.37 -8.24 2.06
N LEU A 136 -3.03 -7.24 2.87
CA LEU A 136 -1.78 -7.23 3.64
C LEU A 136 -1.80 -8.34 4.69
N LYS A 137 -0.72 -9.13 4.76
CA LYS A 137 -0.55 -10.17 5.79
C LYS A 137 -0.59 -9.60 7.20
N GLU A 138 0.09 -8.48 7.41
CA GLU A 138 0.10 -7.76 8.68
C GLU A 138 -1.32 -7.39 9.12
N TRP A 139 -2.18 -6.93 8.21
CA TRP A 139 -3.57 -6.63 8.53
C TRP A 139 -4.38 -7.87 8.93
N LEU A 140 -4.14 -9.02 8.28
CA LEU A 140 -4.78 -10.29 8.65
C LEU A 140 -4.41 -10.68 10.08
N ASP A 141 -3.11 -10.61 10.40
CA ASP A 141 -2.56 -10.96 11.71
C ASP A 141 -3.07 -9.99 12.81
N GLU A 142 -3.09 -8.68 12.53
CA GLU A 142 -3.55 -7.65 13.46
C GLU A 142 -5.06 -7.75 13.79
N ASN A 143 -5.87 -8.23 12.86
CA ASN A 143 -7.33 -8.30 13.00
C ASN A 143 -7.84 -9.70 13.36
N ASP A 144 -6.94 -10.66 13.62
CA ASP A 144 -7.25 -12.07 13.89
C ASP A 144 -8.17 -12.67 12.80
N VAL A 145 -7.88 -12.36 11.54
CA VAL A 145 -8.67 -12.77 10.38
C VAL A 145 -8.05 -14.03 9.78
N ASP A 146 -8.86 -15.08 9.65
CA ASP A 146 -8.44 -16.30 8.95
C ASP A 146 -8.22 -15.99 7.46
N LYS A 147 -7.17 -16.55 6.86
CA LYS A 147 -6.84 -16.38 5.44
C LYS A 147 -7.98 -16.85 4.54
N GLU A 148 -8.67 -17.93 4.93
CA GLU A 148 -9.86 -18.44 4.23
C GLU A 148 -11.13 -17.65 4.57
N GLY A 149 -11.07 -16.81 5.61
CA GLY A 149 -12.15 -15.96 6.08
C GLY A 149 -12.34 -14.67 5.30
N ILE A 150 -11.57 -14.43 4.23
CA ILE A 150 -11.72 -13.24 3.39
C ILE A 150 -12.89 -13.39 2.43
N TYR A 151 -13.73 -12.35 2.36
CA TYR A 151 -14.83 -12.28 1.42
C TYR A 151 -15.07 -10.85 0.93
N LEU A 152 -15.85 -10.73 -0.14
CA LEU A 152 -16.26 -9.45 -0.69
C LEU A 152 -17.73 -9.20 -0.37
N ALA A 153 -18.02 -8.18 0.43
CA ALA A 153 -19.37 -7.71 0.67
C ALA A 153 -19.78 -6.73 -0.45
N VAL A 154 -21.02 -6.81 -0.91
CA VAL A 154 -21.54 -5.96 -2.00
C VAL A 154 -22.70 -5.14 -1.49
N TYR A 155 -22.68 -3.83 -1.73
CA TYR A 155 -23.77 -2.95 -1.34
C TYR A 155 -24.89 -2.94 -2.39
N ASN A 156 -26.14 -3.07 -1.94
CA ASN A 156 -27.31 -3.13 -2.83
C ASN A 156 -28.13 -1.83 -2.90
N GLY A 157 -27.68 -0.76 -2.25
CA GLY A 157 -28.40 0.52 -2.16
C GLY A 157 -29.14 0.74 -0.83
N ASN A 158 -29.33 -0.29 -0.01
CA ASN A 158 -29.94 -0.19 1.32
C ASN A 158 -29.09 -0.83 2.42
N MET A 159 -28.44 -1.97 2.12
CA MET A 159 -27.64 -2.73 3.06
C MET A 159 -26.50 -3.46 2.36
N TRP A 160 -25.50 -3.87 3.14
CA TRP A 160 -24.48 -4.80 2.67
C TRP A 160 -25.10 -6.19 2.53
N GLU A 161 -25.11 -6.70 1.29
CA GLU A 161 -25.55 -8.05 0.99
C GLU A 161 -24.43 -9.06 1.24
N LYS A 162 -24.88 -10.29 1.49
CA LYS A 162 -24.03 -11.40 1.91
C LYS A 162 -22.85 -11.61 0.97
N ALA A 163 -21.70 -11.73 1.61
CA ALA A 163 -20.42 -12.22 1.14
C ALA A 163 -20.46 -13.07 -0.15
N VAL A 164 -19.80 -12.57 -1.19
CA VAL A 164 -19.27 -13.45 -2.23
C VAL A 164 -18.03 -14.14 -1.67
N SER A 165 -18.08 -15.48 -1.57
CA SER A 165 -16.93 -16.28 -1.19
C SER A 165 -15.77 -16.02 -2.15
N THR A 166 -14.59 -15.79 -1.57
CA THR A 166 -13.37 -15.63 -2.36
C THR A 166 -12.63 -16.96 -2.48
N SER A 167 -11.84 -17.11 -3.53
CA SER A 167 -10.85 -18.17 -3.65
C SER A 167 -9.49 -17.60 -3.29
N PHE A 168 -8.84 -18.20 -2.29
CA PHE A 168 -7.45 -17.90 -1.96
C PHE A 168 -6.53 -18.46 -3.04
N GLU A 169 -5.61 -17.65 -3.56
CA GLU A 169 -4.67 -18.04 -4.61
C GLU A 169 -3.24 -18.25 -4.09
N GLY A 170 -2.98 -17.94 -2.83
CA GLY A 170 -1.63 -17.96 -2.25
C GLY A 170 -0.86 -16.65 -2.45
N ALA A 171 0.44 -16.71 -2.12
CA ALA A 171 1.37 -15.66 -2.49
C ALA A 171 1.51 -15.62 -4.01
N ALA A 172 1.44 -14.42 -4.61
CA ALA A 172 1.53 -14.28 -6.06
C ALA A 172 2.78 -14.98 -6.62
N SER A 173 2.55 -15.95 -7.49
CA SER A 173 3.49 -16.25 -8.57
C SER A 173 3.50 -15.01 -9.47
N ILE A 174 4.58 -14.24 -9.44
CA ILE A 174 4.78 -13.12 -10.38
C ILE A 174 4.96 -13.75 -11.77
N THR A 175 3.86 -14.02 -12.47
CA THR A 175 3.87 -14.57 -13.84
C THR A 175 3.81 -13.48 -14.91
N GLY A 176 3.83 -12.20 -14.52
CA GLY A 176 4.06 -11.08 -15.42
C GLY A 176 5.53 -10.74 -15.51
N ASN A 177 6.00 -10.31 -16.69
CA ASN A 177 7.39 -9.89 -17.01
C ASN A 177 7.91 -8.68 -16.20
N ALA A 178 7.61 -8.59 -14.92
CA ALA A 178 8.32 -7.70 -14.02
C ALA A 178 9.74 -8.25 -13.89
N VAL A 179 10.70 -7.53 -14.46
CA VAL A 179 12.12 -7.72 -14.17
C VAL A 179 12.27 -7.49 -12.68
N ALA A 180 12.33 -8.58 -11.91
CA ALA A 180 12.64 -8.51 -10.49
C ALA A 180 14.03 -7.87 -10.37
N ILE A 181 14.07 -6.60 -9.97
CA ILE A 181 15.32 -5.97 -9.57
C ILE A 181 15.69 -6.63 -8.25
N ASP A 182 16.51 -7.67 -8.34
CA ASP A 182 17.01 -8.42 -7.20
C ASP A 182 17.61 -7.45 -6.17
N LYS A 183 17.08 -7.51 -4.93
CA LYS A 183 17.53 -6.72 -3.78
C LYS A 183 19.03 -6.90 -3.51
N SER A 184 19.65 -7.99 -3.98
CA SER A 184 21.10 -8.20 -3.88
C SER A 184 21.92 -7.09 -4.57
N SER A 185 21.34 -6.38 -5.56
CA SER A 185 22.00 -5.31 -6.31
C SER A 185 22.23 -4.03 -5.49
N TYR A 186 21.57 -3.86 -4.34
CA TYR A 186 21.73 -2.68 -3.46
C TYR A 186 22.85 -2.84 -2.41
N ASN A 187 23.45 -4.01 -2.28
CA ASN A 187 24.52 -4.25 -1.29
C ASN A 187 25.92 -3.80 -1.74
N THR A 188 26.08 -3.26 -2.95
CA THR A 188 27.39 -2.83 -3.49
C THR A 188 27.74 -1.35 -3.24
N LEU A 189 26.88 -0.59 -2.54
CA LEU A 189 27.07 0.85 -2.27
C LEU A 189 27.16 1.18 -0.77
N GLU A 190 27.77 0.30 0.04
CA GLU A 190 28.06 0.53 1.47
C GLU A 190 28.77 1.87 1.74
N TRP A 191 29.64 2.34 0.83
CA TRP A 191 30.40 3.58 0.98
C TRP A 191 29.56 4.88 0.84
N LEU A 192 28.34 4.81 0.29
CA LEU A 192 27.39 5.93 0.20
C LEU A 192 26.45 6.02 1.42
N LYS A 193 26.46 5.04 2.33
CA LYS A 193 25.61 5.05 3.54
C LYS A 193 26.00 6.14 4.55
N PHE A 194 27.26 6.59 4.53
CA PHE A 194 27.79 7.53 5.53
C PHE A 194 27.36 9.01 5.36
N PRO A 195 27.22 9.59 4.15
CA PRO A 195 26.67 10.96 4.02
C PRO A 195 25.13 11.06 4.05
N LEU A 196 24.39 9.99 3.71
CA LEU A 196 22.91 10.04 3.62
C LEU A 196 22.20 9.92 4.98
N ARG A 197 22.88 9.43 6.01
CA ARG A 197 22.30 9.28 7.35
C ARG A 197 21.95 10.61 8.05
N TRP A 198 22.54 11.73 7.59
CA TRP A 198 22.25 13.08 8.11
C TRP A 198 21.06 13.76 7.40
N ILE A 199 20.66 13.29 6.22
CA ILE A 199 19.50 13.80 5.46
C ILE A 199 18.22 13.01 5.79
N GLY A 200 18.34 11.82 6.37
CA GLY A 200 17.23 10.91 6.68
C GLY A 200 16.22 11.38 7.73
N GLY A 201 16.40 12.57 8.33
CA GLY A 201 15.41 13.17 9.24
C GLY A 201 14.25 13.90 8.54
N MET A 202 14.34 14.13 7.22
CA MET A 202 13.30 14.85 6.44
C MET A 202 12.61 14.01 5.36
N ILE A 203 12.96 12.72 5.23
CA ILE A 203 12.28 11.83 4.29
C ILE A 203 11.28 11.04 5.12
N LYS A 204 10.00 11.40 5.07
CA LYS A 204 8.92 10.50 5.52
C LYS A 204 9.17 9.16 4.84
N GLY A 205 9.53 8.14 5.61
CA GLY A 205 9.85 6.83 5.06
C GLY A 205 8.63 6.30 4.32
N TYR A 206 8.74 6.17 3.00
CA TYR A 206 7.77 5.41 2.23
C TYR A 206 8.01 3.94 2.57
N VAL A 207 7.02 3.31 3.20
CA VAL A 207 7.04 1.86 3.39
C VAL A 207 6.77 1.25 2.03
N VAL A 208 7.81 0.69 1.40
CA VAL A 208 7.69 -0.02 0.13
C VAL A 208 7.36 -1.48 0.44
N TYR A 209 6.10 -1.86 0.21
CA TYR A 209 5.66 -3.24 0.38
C TYR A 209 6.16 -4.12 -0.77
N SER A 210 6.62 -5.32 -0.43
CA SER A 210 7.02 -6.36 -1.37
C SER A 210 5.78 -7.18 -1.77
N PRO A 211 5.71 -7.74 -3.00
CA PRO A 211 4.63 -8.66 -3.39
C PRO A 211 4.43 -9.84 -2.43
N SER A 212 5.48 -10.22 -1.69
CA SER A 212 5.47 -11.25 -0.64
C SER A 212 4.63 -10.89 0.59
N ASP A 213 4.35 -9.61 0.79
CA ASP A 213 3.70 -9.08 2.00
C ASP A 213 2.18 -9.13 1.90
N TYR A 214 1.67 -9.58 0.74
CA TYR A 214 0.26 -9.71 0.45
C TYR A 214 -0.16 -11.17 0.24
N GLU A 215 -1.43 -11.43 0.53
CA GLU A 215 -2.19 -12.62 0.13
C GLU A 215 -3.17 -12.23 -0.97
N TYR A 216 -3.36 -13.10 -1.97
CA TYR A 216 -4.17 -12.80 -3.16
C TYR A 216 -5.47 -13.61 -3.16
N TYR A 217 -6.53 -12.93 -3.61
CA TYR A 217 -7.90 -13.43 -3.58
C TYR A 217 -8.61 -13.12 -4.88
N THR A 218 -9.51 -14.02 -5.28
CA THR A 218 -10.43 -13.80 -6.41
C THR A 218 -11.88 -13.96 -5.96
N ALA A 219 -12.70 -12.95 -6.25
CA ALA A 219 -14.15 -12.96 -6.03
C ALA A 219 -14.90 -13.02 -7.38
N LYS A 220 -16.05 -13.71 -7.40
CA LYS A 220 -16.96 -13.79 -8.56
C LYS A 220 -18.27 -13.06 -8.29
N LEU A 221 -18.58 -12.06 -9.10
CA LEU A 221 -19.74 -11.19 -8.90
C LEU A 221 -20.66 -11.22 -10.13
N ASP A 222 -21.88 -10.76 -9.94
CA ASP A 222 -22.90 -10.59 -10.98
C ASP A 222 -23.12 -9.13 -11.37
N ARG A 223 -22.67 -8.17 -10.55
CA ARG A 223 -22.79 -6.73 -10.80
C ARG A 223 -21.58 -5.90 -10.35
N PHE A 224 -21.44 -4.73 -10.95
CA PHE A 224 -20.53 -3.67 -10.49
C PHE A 224 -21.20 -2.83 -9.40
N GLY A 225 -20.41 -2.12 -8.59
CA GLY A 225 -20.96 -1.26 -7.53
C GLY A 225 -19.98 -1.00 -6.39
N TYR A 226 -20.52 -0.67 -5.23
CA TYR A 226 -19.76 -0.50 -3.99
C TYR A 226 -19.53 -1.85 -3.32
N MET A 227 -18.31 -2.07 -2.86
CA MET A 227 -17.85 -3.33 -2.30
C MET A 227 -16.95 -3.08 -1.09
N ALA A 228 -16.82 -4.07 -0.23
CA ALA A 228 -15.88 -4.05 0.89
C ALA A 228 -15.13 -5.37 0.96
N ILE A 229 -13.80 -5.31 1.14
CA ILE A 229 -12.98 -6.48 1.45
C ILE A 229 -13.09 -6.70 2.95
N VAL A 230 -13.70 -7.81 3.36
CA VAL A 230 -14.04 -8.09 4.76
C VAL A 230 -13.34 -9.35 5.22
N GLY A 231 -12.84 -9.32 6.46
CA GLY A 231 -12.29 -10.47 7.15
C GLY A 231 -13.27 -11.07 8.13
N LYS A 232 -13.45 -12.39 8.07
CA LYS A 232 -14.08 -13.16 9.14
C LYS A 232 -13.03 -13.42 10.22
N GLN A 233 -13.28 -12.91 11.43
CA GLN A 233 -12.44 -13.22 12.58
C GLN A 233 -12.42 -14.73 12.81
N ALA A 234 -11.24 -15.27 13.12
CA ALA A 234 -11.12 -16.65 13.56
C ALA A 234 -12.01 -16.80 14.79
N VAL A 235 -13.00 -17.71 14.71
CA VAL A 235 -13.71 -18.11 15.93
C VAL A 235 -12.66 -18.84 16.72
N ILE A 236 -12.08 -18.19 17.74
CA ILE A 236 -11.25 -18.85 18.73
C ILE A 236 -12.14 -19.97 19.25
N GLN A 237 -11.90 -21.20 18.79
CA GLN A 237 -12.60 -22.37 19.28
C GLN A 237 -12.31 -22.36 20.75
N GLY A 238 -13.34 -22.00 21.53
CA GLY A 238 -13.14 -21.47 22.86
C GLY A 238 -12.14 -22.32 23.62
N GLU A 239 -11.28 -21.65 24.40
CA GLU A 239 -10.82 -22.28 25.62
C GLU A 239 -12.02 -23.03 26.21
N PRO A 240 -11.88 -24.32 26.52
CA PRO A 240 -12.98 -25.12 27.04
C PRO A 240 -13.61 -24.26 28.11
N VAL A 241 -14.89 -23.88 27.94
CA VAL A 241 -15.61 -23.08 28.91
C VAL A 241 -15.47 -23.85 30.20
N VAL A 242 -14.52 -23.44 31.03
CA VAL A 242 -14.38 -23.95 32.38
C VAL A 242 -15.66 -23.44 32.97
N GLN A 243 -16.66 -24.32 33.07
CA GLN A 243 -17.87 -24.04 33.80
C GLN A 243 -17.38 -23.71 35.20
N GLU A 244 -17.26 -22.42 35.46
CA GLU A 244 -16.99 -21.90 36.78
C GLU A 244 -18.19 -22.36 37.59
N VAL A 245 -18.00 -23.46 38.33
CA VAL A 245 -18.93 -23.93 39.33
C VAL A 245 -19.11 -22.74 40.25
N VAL A 246 -20.26 -22.08 40.13
CA VAL A 246 -20.65 -20.92 40.92
C VAL A 246 -20.69 -21.35 42.38
N ALA A 247 -19.55 -21.26 43.06
CA ALA A 247 -19.47 -21.17 44.50
C ALA A 247 -19.74 -19.71 44.83
N GLU A 248 -21.01 -19.42 45.09
CA GLU A 248 -21.52 -18.16 45.61
C GLU A 248 -20.73 -17.75 46.85
N LYS A 249 -19.75 -16.86 46.67
CA LYS A 249 -18.99 -16.26 47.76
C LYS A 249 -19.17 -14.74 47.68
N GLN A 250 -19.80 -14.22 48.73
CA GLN A 250 -20.02 -12.80 48.98
C GLN A 250 -18.73 -11.99 48.76
N ILE A 251 -18.84 -10.91 48.00
CA ILE A 251 -17.77 -9.93 47.82
C ILE A 251 -18.20 -8.65 48.55
N ASP A 252 -17.42 -8.34 49.58
CA ASP A 252 -17.36 -7.08 50.28
C ASP A 252 -16.98 -5.93 49.34
N GLU A 253 -17.57 -4.79 49.63
CA GLU A 253 -17.42 -3.49 49.01
C GLU A 253 -15.97 -2.99 49.11
N GLN A 254 -15.28 -2.89 47.97
CA GLN A 254 -13.90 -2.42 47.89
C GLN A 254 -13.84 -0.99 47.30
N GLU A 255 -13.23 -0.11 48.10
CA GLU A 255 -13.03 1.33 47.94
C GLU A 255 -12.18 1.71 46.70
N PRO A 256 -12.46 2.83 46.00
CA PRO A 256 -11.76 3.21 44.78
C PRO A 256 -10.34 3.71 45.03
N ALA A 257 -9.40 3.16 44.26
CA ALA A 257 -7.98 3.53 44.26
C ALA A 257 -7.74 4.92 43.63
N VAL A 258 -7.00 5.74 44.36
CA VAL A 258 -6.51 7.07 43.96
C VAL A 258 -5.42 6.95 42.90
N GLU A 259 -5.66 7.49 41.71
CA GLU A 259 -4.69 7.54 40.61
C GLU A 259 -3.51 8.49 40.92
N LYS A 260 -2.29 7.98 40.70
CA LYS A 260 -1.04 8.74 40.80
C LYS A 260 -0.79 9.58 39.53
N PRO A 261 -0.31 10.83 39.65
CA PRO A 261 0.00 11.67 38.50
C PRO A 261 1.19 11.15 37.69
N SER A 262 1.04 11.21 36.37
CA SER A 262 1.97 10.71 35.35
C SER A 262 3.26 11.53 35.23
N ALA A 263 4.39 10.82 35.15
CA ALA A 263 5.76 11.33 35.14
C ALA A 263 6.20 11.87 33.75
N LEU A 264 5.48 12.85 33.21
CA LEU A 264 5.72 13.39 31.86
C LEU A 264 6.67 14.60 31.79
N ARG A 265 7.45 14.88 32.86
CA ARG A 265 8.28 16.10 32.94
C ARG A 265 9.78 15.92 32.68
N THR A 266 10.25 14.71 32.40
CA THR A 266 11.70 14.42 32.32
C THR A 266 12.27 14.35 30.89
N GLN A 267 11.44 14.38 29.84
CA GLN A 267 11.93 14.25 28.45
C GLN A 267 12.36 15.56 27.77
N TRP A 268 11.99 16.74 28.28
CA TRP A 268 12.35 18.01 27.62
C TRP A 268 13.81 18.44 27.83
N LEU A 269 14.47 17.99 28.91
CA LEU A 269 15.84 18.39 29.23
C LEU A 269 16.90 17.70 28.34
N SER A 270 16.59 16.55 27.73
CA SER A 270 17.54 15.85 26.84
C SER A 270 17.67 16.55 25.47
N TYR A 271 16.58 17.08 24.92
CA TYR A 271 16.61 17.73 23.61
C TYR A 271 17.36 19.07 23.61
N ALA A 272 17.30 19.84 24.70
CA ALA A 272 18.01 21.12 24.81
C ALA A 272 19.55 20.94 24.77
N ALA A 273 20.08 19.90 25.41
CA ALA A 273 21.51 19.62 25.42
C ALA A 273 22.06 19.26 24.02
N ILE A 274 21.26 18.55 23.22
CA ILE A 274 21.63 18.15 21.85
C ILE A 274 21.72 19.38 20.92
N PHE A 275 20.80 20.35 21.06
CA PHE A 275 20.83 21.59 20.26
C PHE A 275 22.07 22.46 20.53
N VAL A 276 22.47 22.59 21.80
CA VAL A 276 23.66 23.38 22.18
C VAL A 276 24.93 22.75 21.61
N PHE A 277 25.03 21.41 21.64
CA PHE A 277 26.19 20.70 21.08
C PHE A 277 26.30 20.88 19.56
N LEU A 278 25.19 20.79 18.83
CA LEU A 278 25.17 21.00 17.37
C LEU A 278 25.58 22.44 16.99
N ALA A 279 25.08 23.44 17.72
CA ALA A 279 25.47 24.83 17.49
C ALA A 279 26.98 25.06 17.67
N ALA A 280 27.59 24.42 18.68
CA ALA A 280 29.03 24.50 18.92
C ALA A 280 29.87 23.85 17.80
N VAL A 281 29.43 22.71 17.26
CA VAL A 281 30.12 22.04 16.14
C VAL A 281 30.06 22.88 14.87
N VAL A 282 28.89 23.46 14.55
CA VAL A 282 28.73 24.35 13.39
C VAL A 282 29.62 25.59 13.55
N ALA A 283 29.57 26.25 14.71
CA ALA A 283 30.41 27.43 14.98
C ALA A 283 31.91 27.11 14.88
N GLY A 284 32.34 25.96 15.40
CA GLY A 284 33.73 25.49 15.28
C GLY A 284 34.17 25.23 13.84
N SER A 285 33.28 24.66 13.01
CA SER A 285 33.56 24.42 11.59
C SER A 285 33.72 25.74 10.80
N ILE A 286 32.88 26.73 11.09
CA ILE A 286 32.96 28.07 10.48
C ILE A 286 34.24 28.79 10.93
N TYR A 287 34.57 28.73 12.21
CA TYR A 287 35.78 29.34 12.76
C TYR A 287 37.06 28.75 12.14
N LYS A 288 37.15 27.42 12.00
CA LYS A 288 38.29 26.75 11.36
C LYS A 288 38.46 27.19 9.90
N ARG A 289 37.35 27.38 9.18
CA ARG A 289 37.36 27.84 7.78
C ARG A 289 37.82 29.29 7.63
N MET A 290 37.47 30.16 8.58
CA MET A 290 37.93 31.55 8.60
C MET A 290 39.43 31.67 8.94
N LYS A 291 39.95 30.81 9.83
CA LYS A 291 41.37 30.83 10.21
C LYS A 291 42.33 30.45 9.07
N HIS A 292 41.91 29.63 8.11
CA HIS A 292 42.73 29.29 6.93
C HIS A 292 42.68 30.33 5.80
N ARG A 293 41.88 31.40 5.95
CA ARG A 293 41.81 32.50 4.96
C ARG A 293 42.60 33.75 5.37
N ARG A 294 43.23 33.75 6.54
CA ARG A 294 44.21 34.76 6.95
C ARG A 294 45.60 34.16 6.89
#